data_AF-A0A2S1SGT9-F1
#
_entry.id   AF-A0A2S1SGT9-F1
#
_cell.length_a   1.000
_cell.length_b   1.000
_cell.length_c   1.000
_cell.angle_alpha   90.00
_cell.angle_beta   90.00
_cell.angle_gamma   90.00
#
_symmetry.space_group_name_H-M   'P 1'
#
loop_
_entity.id
_entity.type
_entity.pdbx_description
1 polymer ?
#
loop_
_entity_poly.entity_id
_entity_poly.type
_entity_poly.pdbx_seq_one_letter_code
_entity_poly.pdbx_strand_id
1 'polypeptide(L)'
;MKQLATIVLILATMPALAQIYVSPNYYMYVKGEVLFVKQDVNLQSSGNIYLRNEAQLVQGTTGGSANKGPGKLSLYQEGTSDNYEFNYWCSPVGNASNTVGNENFGITMLGRPVNNISSTPASMLTTDSDGFANPLTISTYWIYKYLPTVSSSWITAGSASTIGPGEGFTMKGTSGSDTNIVEGNGIQNNPGSAQRYDFSGKPNDGNISVAVDTGKFTLTGNPYPSALHVNAFLLDASNTACTGIAYYWEQDKTLNTHNIGQYRGGYGTYSPVSLGSSGIYVSATFNTYNPDGSLNTTGTSSGQTYPRKYAPVGQGFMIQGNSNGTVTLKNTHRTYYKESGSLSDFERMALAVQDSTALQPVSHFKLNIMLENGSSRQLALAFIPEATDGVDWGIDAPLAADLPDDAYFLINDNPYAIEGIDFNINKRVKVGVKSSALSAIKFYIPEIYNFDPEQPVYIYDALDQSYHDIRNDFYEANLTAGVSAERFEVTFASTNLGIKNQDTDNFLITQDNKSHVLRIANPEMIPYDAVNLYDISGRLIINTSGTGAAYFILSTEGLSDGIYIVKILNSRQAVQTQKIMVTSSVQ
;
A
#
# COMPACT_ATOMS: atom_id res chain seq x y z
N MET A 1 -52.85 14.71 64.50
CA MET A 1 -52.49 14.73 63.06
C MET A 1 -51.03 15.10 62.94
N LYS A 2 -50.13 14.15 62.67
CA LYS A 2 -48.71 14.43 62.42
C LYS A 2 -48.54 14.65 60.92
N GLN A 3 -48.16 15.86 60.50
CA GLN A 3 -47.85 16.15 59.11
C GLN A 3 -46.47 15.57 58.77
N LEU A 4 -46.45 14.54 57.92
CA LEU A 4 -45.22 14.07 57.28
C LEU A 4 -44.88 15.07 56.17
N ALA A 5 -43.79 15.81 56.33
CA ALA A 5 -43.21 16.59 55.25
C ALA A 5 -42.31 15.66 54.43
N THR A 6 -42.81 15.16 53.31
CA THR A 6 -42.02 14.41 52.33
C THR A 6 -41.16 15.40 51.54
N ILE A 7 -39.86 15.46 51.85
CA ILE A 7 -38.89 16.20 51.04
C ILE A 7 -38.58 15.36 49.80
N VAL A 8 -39.13 15.76 48.65
CA VAL A 8 -38.75 15.21 47.34
C VAL A 8 -37.43 15.86 46.94
N LEU A 9 -36.33 15.11 47.03
CA LEU A 9 -35.03 15.53 46.52
C LEU A 9 -35.03 15.34 44.99
N ILE A 10 -35.27 16.40 44.24
CA ILE A 10 -35.13 16.39 42.78
C ILE A 10 -33.62 16.41 42.47
N LEU A 11 -33.05 15.27 42.10
CA LEU A 11 -31.74 15.23 41.44
C LEU A 11 -31.89 15.84 40.04
N ALA A 12 -31.60 17.13 39.91
CA ALA A 12 -31.44 17.76 38.61
C ALA A 12 -30.06 17.35 38.03
N THR A 13 -30.04 16.37 37.14
CA THR A 13 -28.87 16.09 36.31
C THR A 13 -28.74 17.21 35.29
N MET A 14 -27.84 18.17 35.51
CA MET A 14 -27.50 19.13 34.46
C MET A 14 -26.59 18.44 33.43
N PRO A 15 -26.98 18.34 32.15
CA PRO A 15 -26.05 17.90 31.13
C PRO A 15 -24.93 18.95 31.02
N ALA A 16 -23.70 18.59 31.40
CA ALA A 16 -22.54 19.41 31.12
C ALA A 16 -22.31 19.42 29.61
N LEU A 17 -22.51 20.58 28.98
CA LEU A 17 -22.16 20.80 27.58
C LEU A 17 -20.64 21.00 27.53
N ALA A 18 -19.90 19.97 27.10
CA ALA A 18 -18.45 20.03 26.98
C ALA A 18 -18.04 20.79 25.71
N GLN A 19 -18.12 22.13 25.80
CA GLN A 19 -17.57 23.10 24.85
C GLN A 19 -16.32 23.76 25.47
N ILE A 20 -15.36 24.18 24.65
CA ILE A 20 -14.20 24.95 25.14
C ILE A 20 -14.39 26.43 24.81
N TYR A 21 -14.21 27.27 25.82
CA TYR A 21 -14.12 28.71 25.65
C TYR A 21 -12.79 29.21 26.23
N VAL A 22 -11.99 29.89 25.41
CA VAL A 22 -10.75 30.54 25.86
C VAL A 22 -10.95 32.05 25.82
N SER A 23 -10.90 32.67 27.00
CA SER A 23 -11.09 34.11 27.19
C SER A 23 -9.98 34.94 26.53
N PRO A 24 -10.21 36.23 26.26
CA PRO A 24 -9.17 37.09 25.70
C PRO A 24 -7.91 37.12 26.56
N ASN A 25 -6.74 36.97 25.93
CA ASN A 25 -5.41 36.95 26.56
C ASN A 25 -5.14 35.76 27.51
N TYR A 26 -6.00 34.74 27.52
CA TYR A 26 -5.74 33.48 28.22
C TYR A 26 -5.31 32.40 27.24
N TYR A 27 -4.71 31.33 27.76
CA TYR A 27 -4.39 30.18 26.94
C TYR A 27 -4.65 28.86 27.67
N MET A 28 -4.88 27.83 26.88
CA MET A 28 -4.80 26.44 27.30
C MET A 28 -3.54 25.83 26.70
N TYR A 29 -2.79 25.07 27.49
CA TYR A 29 -1.58 24.38 27.05
C TYR A 29 -1.76 22.88 27.27
N VAL A 30 -1.64 22.09 26.21
CA VAL A 30 -1.79 20.63 26.22
C VAL A 30 -0.54 20.01 25.64
N LYS A 31 0.03 19.05 26.36
CA LYS A 31 1.32 18.44 26.00
C LYS A 31 1.22 16.93 26.04
N GLY A 32 1.52 16.26 24.93
CA GLY A 32 1.62 14.79 24.88
C GLY A 32 0.33 14.03 25.11
N GLU A 33 -0.83 14.71 25.10
CA GLU A 33 -2.13 14.19 25.52
C GLU A 33 -3.24 14.55 24.53
N VAL A 34 -4.38 13.88 24.64
CA VAL A 34 -5.61 14.21 23.91
C VAL A 34 -6.44 15.26 24.65
N LEU A 35 -6.83 16.32 23.93
CA LEU A 35 -7.88 17.25 24.35
C LEU A 35 -9.17 16.86 23.62
N PHE A 36 -10.13 16.27 24.34
CA PHE A 36 -11.42 15.90 23.77
C PHE A 36 -12.49 16.96 24.05
N VAL A 37 -13.20 17.42 23.01
CA VAL A 37 -14.28 18.40 23.12
C VAL A 37 -15.53 17.85 22.44
N LYS A 38 -16.67 17.82 23.13
CA LYS A 38 -17.89 17.23 22.56
C LYS A 38 -18.58 18.16 21.55
N GLN A 39 -18.44 19.47 21.73
CA GLN A 39 -19.07 20.51 20.92
C GLN A 39 -18.02 21.44 20.31
N ASP A 40 -18.30 22.75 20.29
CA ASP A 40 -17.44 23.75 19.67
C ASP A 40 -16.26 24.18 20.55
N VAL A 41 -15.24 24.65 19.85
CA VAL A 41 -14.11 25.41 20.38
C VAL A 41 -14.32 26.88 20.01
N ASN A 42 -14.41 27.73 21.03
CA ASN A 42 -14.60 29.17 20.90
C ASN A 42 -13.39 29.93 21.48
N LEU A 43 -12.56 30.47 20.59
CA LEU A 43 -11.31 31.13 20.94
C LEU A 43 -11.45 32.65 20.77
N GLN A 44 -11.45 33.39 21.87
CA GLN A 44 -11.58 34.85 21.82
C GLN A 44 -10.27 35.52 21.40
N SER A 45 -10.27 36.84 21.22
CA SER A 45 -9.08 37.59 20.76
C SER A 45 -7.88 37.34 21.66
N SER A 46 -6.78 36.86 21.10
CA SER A 46 -5.59 36.42 21.85
C SER A 46 -5.86 35.31 22.88
N GLY A 47 -6.97 34.59 22.73
CA GLY A 47 -7.30 33.37 23.44
C GLY A 47 -6.75 32.18 22.66
N ASN A 48 -5.77 31.45 23.20
CA ASN A 48 -5.05 30.44 22.42
C ASN A 48 -5.13 29.03 23.02
N ILE A 49 -5.04 28.03 22.16
CA ILE A 49 -4.76 26.64 22.54
C ILE A 49 -3.41 26.25 21.95
N TYR A 50 -2.50 25.75 22.77
CA TYR A 50 -1.19 25.27 22.34
C TYR A 50 -1.13 23.75 22.50
N LEU A 51 -1.01 23.04 21.39
CA LEU A 51 -0.79 21.59 21.36
C LEU A 51 0.69 21.31 21.13
N ARG A 52 1.34 20.61 22.06
CA ARG A 52 2.78 20.33 22.04
C ARG A 52 3.09 18.85 22.25
N ASN A 53 4.25 18.39 21.77
CA ASN A 53 4.70 17.00 21.82
C ASN A 53 3.61 16.03 21.35
N GLU A 54 3.09 16.23 20.12
CA GLU A 54 2.06 15.36 19.54
C GLU A 54 0.73 15.34 20.33
N ALA A 55 0.46 16.39 21.12
CA ALA A 55 -0.88 16.62 21.65
C ALA A 55 -1.87 16.85 20.50
N GLN A 56 -3.11 16.42 20.69
CA GLN A 56 -4.13 16.45 19.65
C GLN A 56 -5.45 16.95 20.21
N LEU A 57 -6.17 17.73 19.41
CA LEU A 57 -7.56 18.08 19.68
C LEU A 57 -8.44 17.09 18.92
N VAL A 58 -9.33 16.39 19.62
CA VAL A 58 -10.36 15.52 19.01
C VAL A 58 -11.72 16.10 19.36
N GLN A 59 -12.59 16.28 18.37
CA GLN A 59 -13.93 16.81 18.58
C GLN A 59 -15.02 15.79 18.23
N GLY A 60 -16.13 15.84 18.96
CA GLY A 60 -17.26 14.92 18.83
C GLY A 60 -18.43 15.42 17.96
N THR A 61 -18.27 16.53 17.24
CA THR A 61 -19.31 17.11 16.38
C THR A 61 -19.71 16.13 15.26
N THR A 62 -21.00 15.93 15.02
CA THR A 62 -21.51 14.97 14.00
C THR A 62 -21.93 15.61 12.67
N GLY A 63 -21.92 16.95 12.60
CA GLY A 63 -22.28 17.75 11.42
C GLY A 63 -21.16 18.70 11.03
N GLY A 64 -21.50 19.87 10.49
CA GLY A 64 -20.50 20.92 10.22
C GLY A 64 -19.90 21.49 11.50
N SER A 65 -18.68 22.04 11.39
CA SER A 65 -17.99 22.73 12.48
C SER A 65 -18.84 23.87 13.05
N ALA A 66 -18.85 23.97 14.38
CA ALA A 66 -19.39 25.11 15.11
C ALA A 66 -18.29 25.98 15.75
N ASN A 67 -17.01 25.66 15.49
CA ASN A 67 -15.87 26.41 16.00
C ASN A 67 -15.91 27.87 15.52
N LYS A 68 -15.45 28.80 16.36
CA LYS A 68 -15.45 30.24 16.05
C LYS A 68 -14.46 31.02 16.90
N GLY A 69 -14.25 32.26 16.47
CA GLY A 69 -13.53 33.28 17.22
C GLY A 69 -12.15 33.60 16.63
N PRO A 70 -11.60 34.79 16.94
CA PRO A 70 -10.34 35.28 16.38
C PRO A 70 -9.07 34.78 17.10
N GLY A 71 -9.23 34.01 18.18
CA GLY A 71 -8.13 33.32 18.85
C GLY A 71 -7.65 32.11 18.05
N LYS A 72 -6.49 31.55 18.43
CA LYS A 72 -5.82 30.54 17.60
C LYS A 72 -5.52 29.25 18.35
N LEU A 73 -5.75 28.13 17.70
CA LEU A 73 -5.06 26.90 18.01
C LEU A 73 -3.71 26.92 17.28
N SER A 74 -2.65 26.57 18.00
CA SER A 74 -1.28 26.43 17.50
C SER A 74 -0.82 24.99 17.74
N LEU A 75 -0.36 24.33 16.69
CA LEU A 75 0.23 22.99 16.76
C LEU A 75 1.48 22.94 15.90
N TYR A 76 2.47 22.19 16.38
CA TYR A 76 3.71 21.98 15.66
C TYR A 76 3.66 20.70 14.85
N GLN A 77 4.12 20.80 13.61
CA GLN A 77 4.30 19.65 12.74
C GLN A 77 5.51 19.83 11.83
N GLU A 78 6.24 18.74 11.61
CA GLU A 78 7.48 18.65 10.87
C GLU A 78 7.23 18.18 9.44
N GLY A 79 7.84 18.86 8.47
CA GLY A 79 8.00 18.31 7.13
C GLY A 79 9.11 17.25 7.09
N THR A 80 9.33 16.66 5.92
CA THR A 80 10.31 15.57 5.68
C THR A 80 11.32 15.90 4.58
N SER A 81 11.25 17.12 4.04
CA SER A 81 11.90 17.55 2.80
C SER A 81 12.74 18.81 2.97
N ASP A 82 13.69 19.03 2.06
CA ASP A 82 14.46 20.28 1.95
C ASP A 82 13.87 21.22 0.87
N ASN A 83 14.60 22.26 0.44
CA ASN A 83 14.13 23.22 -0.57
C ASN A 83 13.99 22.67 -2.00
N TYR A 84 14.47 21.46 -2.28
CA TYR A 84 14.33 20.77 -3.57
C TYR A 84 13.16 19.81 -3.59
N GLU A 85 12.78 19.25 -2.44
CA GLU A 85 11.72 18.26 -2.34
C GLU A 85 10.39 18.80 -1.81
N PHE A 86 9.30 18.10 -2.15
CA PHE A 86 7.96 18.48 -1.72
C PHE A 86 7.53 17.78 -0.44
N ASN A 87 6.76 18.50 0.37
CA ASN A 87 5.86 17.93 1.34
C ASN A 87 4.43 18.01 0.79
N TYR A 88 3.61 17.00 1.07
CA TYR A 88 2.20 16.99 0.75
C TYR A 88 1.43 17.20 2.05
N TRP A 89 0.71 18.31 2.13
CA TRP A 89 0.04 18.78 3.34
C TRP A 89 -1.47 18.81 3.17
N CYS A 90 -2.21 18.81 4.27
CA CYS A 90 -3.62 19.19 4.36
C CYS A 90 -3.82 19.94 5.67
N SER A 91 -4.31 21.19 5.64
CA SER A 91 -4.22 22.02 6.84
C SER A 91 -5.19 21.58 7.95
N PRO A 92 -4.72 21.46 9.21
CA PRO A 92 -5.56 21.21 10.38
C PRO A 92 -6.34 22.45 10.88
N VAL A 93 -6.00 23.63 10.33
CA VAL A 93 -6.56 24.93 10.75
C VAL A 93 -6.94 25.77 9.54
N GLY A 94 -7.86 26.71 9.75
CA GLY A 94 -8.23 27.75 8.79
C GLY A 94 -8.10 29.15 9.38
N ASN A 95 -8.53 30.16 8.61
CA ASN A 95 -8.60 31.53 9.08
C ASN A 95 -9.36 31.65 10.41
N ALA A 96 -8.80 32.42 11.35
CA ALA A 96 -9.40 32.65 12.66
C ALA A 96 -10.24 33.92 12.65
N SER A 97 -11.56 33.76 12.62
CA SER A 97 -12.52 34.86 12.66
C SER A 97 -13.75 34.52 13.51
N ASN A 98 -14.60 35.51 13.77
CA ASN A 98 -15.88 35.30 14.45
C ASN A 98 -16.90 34.48 13.63
N THR A 99 -16.61 34.19 12.36
CA THR A 99 -17.43 33.31 11.53
C THR A 99 -17.47 31.91 12.12
N VAL A 100 -18.66 31.33 12.18
CA VAL A 100 -18.87 29.95 12.64
C VAL A 100 -18.48 28.99 11.54
N GLY A 101 -17.74 27.93 11.88
CA GLY A 101 -17.37 26.86 10.98
C GLY A 101 -15.93 26.95 10.48
N ASN A 102 -15.59 26.07 9.53
CA ASN A 102 -14.26 26.00 8.94
C ASN A 102 -14.08 27.14 7.92
N GLU A 103 -12.86 27.66 7.79
CA GLU A 103 -12.51 28.69 6.82
C GLU A 103 -11.26 28.25 6.04
N ASN A 104 -10.99 28.89 4.91
CA ASN A 104 -9.82 28.56 4.11
C ASN A 104 -8.53 28.80 4.88
N PHE A 105 -7.55 27.94 4.57
CA PHE A 105 -6.17 28.09 4.98
C PHE A 105 -5.40 28.94 3.97
N GLY A 106 -4.38 29.63 4.47
CA GLY A 106 -3.34 30.28 3.68
C GLY A 106 -1.98 30.02 4.30
N ILE A 107 -0.95 29.94 3.48
CA ILE A 107 0.41 29.56 3.90
C ILE A 107 1.00 30.59 4.88
N THR A 108 0.48 31.82 4.86
CA THR A 108 0.77 32.87 5.84
C THR A 108 0.35 32.54 7.28
N MET A 109 -0.43 31.47 7.49
CA MET A 109 -0.79 30.93 8.80
C MET A 109 0.27 29.95 9.35
N LEU A 110 1.37 29.73 8.62
CA LEU A 110 2.54 29.03 9.11
C LEU A 110 3.49 29.99 9.84
N GLY A 111 4.06 29.50 10.93
CA GLY A 111 5.11 30.18 11.67
C GLY A 111 6.30 29.26 11.97
N ARG A 112 7.39 29.88 12.41
CA ARG A 112 8.54 29.20 12.97
C ARG A 112 8.46 29.23 14.50
N PRO A 113 8.46 28.07 15.17
CA PRO A 113 8.48 28.00 16.62
C PRO A 113 9.66 28.75 17.24
N VAL A 114 9.43 29.55 18.29
CA VAL A 114 10.49 30.21 19.07
C VAL A 114 10.59 29.59 20.47
N ASN A 115 9.43 29.37 21.11
CA ASN A 115 9.29 28.66 22.37
C ASN A 115 7.90 28.02 22.45
N ASN A 116 7.57 27.36 23.55
CA ASN A 116 6.34 26.60 23.73
C ASN A 116 5.03 27.36 23.44
N ILE A 117 5.00 28.69 23.50
CA ILE A 117 3.78 29.50 23.34
C ILE A 117 3.92 30.62 22.29
N SER A 118 5.05 30.70 21.58
CA SER A 118 5.28 31.77 20.60
C SER A 118 6.02 31.27 19.36
N SER A 119 5.63 31.85 18.22
CA SER A 119 6.21 31.59 16.91
C SER A 119 6.34 32.90 16.15
N THR A 120 7.32 32.99 15.25
CA THR A 120 7.45 34.10 14.31
C THR A 120 6.78 33.72 12.99
N PRO A 121 5.89 34.55 12.41
CA PRO A 121 5.25 34.23 11.12
C PRO A 121 6.27 33.98 10.01
N ALA A 122 5.94 33.06 9.09
CA ALA A 122 6.73 32.85 7.89
C ALA A 122 6.63 34.03 6.93
N SER A 123 7.73 34.40 6.29
CA SER A 123 7.76 35.40 5.21
C SER A 123 7.59 34.72 3.85
N MET A 124 6.70 35.25 3.01
CA MET A 124 6.42 34.68 1.68
C MET A 124 7.39 35.24 0.63
N LEU A 125 8.06 34.37 -0.12
CA LEU A 125 8.92 34.74 -1.23
C LEU A 125 8.18 34.54 -2.55
N THR A 126 8.05 35.61 -3.34
CA THR A 126 7.31 35.58 -4.62
C THR A 126 8.20 35.44 -5.84
N THR A 127 9.51 35.70 -5.70
CA THR A 127 10.49 35.68 -6.80
C THR A 127 11.50 34.54 -6.69
N ASP A 128 11.75 34.04 -5.48
CA ASP A 128 12.72 32.98 -5.23
C ASP A 128 12.04 31.62 -5.13
N SER A 129 12.72 30.59 -5.61
CA SER A 129 12.29 29.19 -5.51
C SER A 129 12.65 28.54 -4.19
N ASP A 130 13.55 29.13 -3.39
CA ASP A 130 14.11 28.48 -2.22
C ASP A 130 13.68 29.15 -0.92
N GLY A 131 12.99 28.38 -0.06
CA GLY A 131 12.72 28.78 1.32
C GLY A 131 13.96 28.60 2.21
N PHE A 132 13.98 29.31 3.33
CA PHE A 132 15.04 29.27 4.33
C PHE A 132 14.47 29.03 5.73
N ALA A 133 15.16 28.24 6.56
CA ALA A 133 14.68 27.82 7.87
C ALA A 133 14.61 28.94 8.92
N ASN A 134 15.61 29.84 8.94
CA ASN A 134 15.79 30.84 10.00
C ASN A 134 16.50 32.13 9.49
N PRO A 135 15.81 33.28 9.33
CA PRO A 135 14.37 33.48 9.50
C PRO A 135 13.56 32.64 8.51
N LEU A 136 12.38 32.17 8.93
CA LEU A 136 11.56 31.28 8.10
C LEU A 136 11.00 32.03 6.89
N THR A 137 11.37 31.57 5.71
CA THR A 137 10.82 32.02 4.43
C THR A 137 10.26 30.83 3.65
N ILE A 138 9.16 31.05 2.94
CA ILE A 138 8.50 30.02 2.13
C ILE A 138 8.29 30.57 0.72
N SER A 139 8.77 29.85 -0.30
CA SER A 139 8.52 30.18 -1.68
C SER A 139 7.07 29.91 -2.06
N THR A 140 6.36 30.94 -2.54
CA THR A 140 4.98 30.80 -3.01
C THR A 140 4.88 30.08 -4.34
N TYR A 141 6.00 29.93 -5.05
CA TYR A 141 6.04 29.27 -6.35
C TYR A 141 5.63 27.80 -6.25
N TRP A 142 5.98 27.12 -5.15
CA TRP A 142 5.78 25.68 -4.99
C TRP A 142 4.47 25.28 -4.31
N ILE A 143 3.50 26.19 -4.27
CA ILE A 143 2.28 26.00 -3.49
C ILE A 143 1.12 25.72 -4.42
N TYR A 144 0.77 24.44 -4.55
CA TYR A 144 -0.26 23.97 -5.46
C TYR A 144 -1.26 23.06 -4.78
N LYS A 145 -2.50 23.14 -5.23
CA LYS A 145 -3.56 22.16 -4.96
C LYS A 145 -3.72 21.27 -6.18
N TYR A 146 -4.30 20.09 -6.00
CA TYR A 146 -4.70 19.23 -7.11
C TYR A 146 -6.15 18.81 -6.92
N LEU A 147 -7.04 19.40 -7.70
CA LEU A 147 -8.49 19.19 -7.59
C LEU A 147 -9.02 18.65 -8.91
N PRO A 148 -10.15 17.92 -8.89
CA PRO A 148 -10.77 17.44 -10.11
C PRO A 148 -11.41 18.65 -10.81
N THR A 149 -10.67 19.18 -11.79
CA THR A 149 -11.16 20.17 -12.75
C THR A 149 -11.32 19.50 -14.11
N VAL A 150 -11.92 20.21 -15.08
CA VAL A 150 -12.12 19.72 -16.46
C VAL A 150 -10.84 19.14 -17.08
N SER A 151 -9.65 19.59 -16.66
CA SER A 151 -8.35 19.10 -17.11
C SER A 151 -7.49 18.40 -16.05
N SER A 152 -7.98 18.19 -14.81
CA SER A 152 -7.22 17.63 -13.66
C SER A 152 -5.78 18.15 -13.58
N SER A 153 -5.62 19.37 -13.06
CA SER A 153 -4.36 20.09 -13.12
C SER A 153 -3.95 20.64 -11.76
N TRP A 154 -2.66 20.89 -11.59
CA TRP A 154 -2.13 21.63 -10.46
C TRP A 154 -2.62 23.08 -10.50
N ILE A 155 -3.25 23.53 -9.42
CA ILE A 155 -3.80 24.87 -9.26
C ILE A 155 -2.94 25.63 -8.26
N THR A 156 -2.35 26.74 -8.68
CA THR A 156 -1.53 27.56 -7.77
C THR A 156 -2.41 28.16 -6.66
N ALA A 157 -1.95 28.03 -5.41
CA ALA A 157 -2.52 28.74 -4.26
C ALA A 157 -1.67 29.97 -3.88
N GLY A 158 -0.35 29.88 -4.07
CA GLY A 158 0.58 30.95 -3.73
C GLY A 158 0.45 31.40 -2.26
N SER A 159 0.46 32.70 -2.01
CA SER A 159 0.28 33.28 -0.67
C SER A 159 -1.18 33.54 -0.27
N ALA A 160 -2.14 33.29 -1.16
CA ALA A 160 -3.53 33.58 -0.90
C ALA A 160 -4.16 32.54 0.06
N SER A 161 -5.21 32.93 0.78
CA SER A 161 -5.99 32.03 1.64
C SER A 161 -7.09 31.31 0.86
N THR A 162 -6.68 30.49 -0.12
CA THR A 162 -7.57 29.82 -1.07
C THR A 162 -7.59 28.29 -0.94
N ILE A 163 -6.89 27.73 0.05
CA ILE A 163 -6.86 26.29 0.32
C ILE A 163 -8.07 25.96 1.19
N GLY A 164 -9.07 25.29 0.63
CA GLY A 164 -10.27 24.90 1.36
C GLY A 164 -9.99 23.84 2.42
N PRO A 165 -10.83 23.72 3.46
CA PRO A 165 -10.73 22.61 4.42
C PRO A 165 -10.81 21.27 3.69
N GLY A 166 -9.90 20.33 4.01
CA GLY A 166 -9.85 19.02 3.34
C GLY A 166 -9.11 19.00 1.99
N GLU A 167 -8.89 20.16 1.38
CA GLU A 167 -8.01 20.26 0.22
C GLU A 167 -6.56 20.12 0.68
N GLY A 168 -5.82 19.21 0.05
CA GLY A 168 -4.39 19.13 0.28
C GLY A 168 -3.63 20.10 -0.64
N PHE A 169 -2.39 20.36 -0.28
CA PHE A 169 -1.49 21.23 -1.02
C PHE A 169 -0.05 20.73 -0.96
N THR A 170 0.73 21.04 -1.99
CA THR A 170 2.16 20.83 -1.99
C THR A 170 2.88 22.07 -1.47
N MET A 171 4.03 21.85 -0.84
CA MET A 171 4.94 22.91 -0.43
C MET A 171 6.35 22.32 -0.34
N LYS A 172 7.34 22.94 -1.00
CA LYS A 172 8.72 22.53 -0.78
C LYS A 172 9.17 22.82 0.65
N GLY A 173 10.14 22.04 1.14
CA GLY A 173 10.80 22.34 2.41
C GLY A 173 11.68 23.58 2.32
N THR A 174 12.59 23.71 3.28
CA THR A 174 13.47 24.88 3.40
C THR A 174 14.93 24.47 3.49
N SER A 175 15.79 25.29 2.91
CA SER A 175 17.24 25.22 3.10
C SER A 175 17.67 25.78 4.47
N GLY A 176 18.95 25.62 4.80
CA GLY A 176 19.53 26.12 6.04
C GLY A 176 19.23 25.23 7.25
N SER A 177 19.43 25.76 8.45
CA SER A 177 19.15 25.04 9.70
C SER A 177 18.58 25.96 10.77
N ASP A 178 17.86 25.36 11.71
CA ASP A 178 17.38 25.98 12.93
C ASP A 178 17.52 24.98 14.08
N THR A 179 18.64 25.08 14.81
CA THR A 179 18.98 24.15 15.88
C THR A 179 18.20 24.38 17.18
N ASN A 180 17.25 25.32 17.19
CA ASN A 180 16.41 25.59 18.35
C ASN A 180 15.55 24.38 18.72
N ILE A 181 15.58 23.97 19.99
CA ILE A 181 14.78 22.88 20.54
C ILE A 181 13.71 23.48 21.44
N VAL A 182 12.47 23.51 20.95
CA VAL A 182 11.38 24.23 21.62
C VAL A 182 10.72 23.41 22.72
N GLU A 183 10.43 22.13 22.48
CA GLU A 183 9.52 21.36 23.36
C GLU A 183 10.26 20.46 24.37
N GLY A 184 11.59 20.59 24.45
CA GLY A 184 12.44 19.79 25.34
C GLY A 184 12.48 18.29 24.99
N ASN A 185 12.06 17.93 23.78
CA ASN A 185 12.05 16.55 23.24
C ASN A 185 13.34 16.21 22.46
N GLY A 186 14.30 17.13 22.38
CA GLY A 186 15.55 16.96 21.63
C GLY A 186 15.42 17.22 20.12
N ILE A 187 14.20 17.49 19.62
CA ILE A 187 13.96 17.71 18.19
C ILE A 187 14.15 19.19 17.86
N GLN A 188 15.10 19.45 16.97
CA GLN A 188 15.41 20.77 16.43
C GLN A 188 14.30 21.25 15.48
N ASN A 189 14.12 22.56 15.38
CA ASN A 189 13.19 23.14 14.41
C ASN A 189 13.56 22.81 12.96
N ASN A 190 14.84 22.69 12.63
CA ASN A 190 15.30 22.20 11.34
C ASN A 190 16.76 21.70 11.46
N PRO A 191 17.01 20.38 11.46
CA PRO A 191 18.36 19.80 11.52
C PRO A 191 19.20 19.93 10.22
N GLY A 192 18.72 20.64 9.21
CA GLY A 192 19.30 20.76 7.86
C GLY A 192 18.30 20.46 6.74
N SER A 193 17.24 19.75 7.09
CA SER A 193 16.00 19.50 6.33
C SER A 193 14.87 19.27 7.34
N ALA A 194 13.65 18.94 6.92
CA ALA A 194 12.55 18.61 7.83
C ALA A 194 12.17 19.77 8.78
N GLN A 195 11.85 20.93 8.19
CA GLN A 195 11.41 22.11 8.93
C GLN A 195 10.15 21.82 9.77
N ARG A 196 10.19 22.22 11.05
CA ARG A 196 9.05 22.32 11.94
C ARG A 196 8.29 23.61 11.68
N TYR A 197 7.00 23.47 11.39
CA TYR A 197 6.06 24.58 11.19
C TYR A 197 5.07 24.66 12.35
N ASP A 198 4.69 25.88 12.71
CA ASP A 198 3.54 26.15 13.56
C ASP A 198 2.31 26.42 12.69
N PHE A 199 1.37 25.48 12.66
CA PHE A 199 0.06 25.71 12.07
C PHE A 199 -0.80 26.48 13.08
N SER A 200 -1.08 27.75 12.78
CA SER A 200 -1.76 28.65 13.71
C SER A 200 -3.03 29.27 13.13
N GLY A 201 -4.19 28.82 13.60
CA GLY A 201 -5.49 29.27 13.09
C GLY A 201 -6.67 28.73 13.90
N LYS A 202 -7.88 28.86 13.36
CA LYS A 202 -9.07 28.24 13.96
C LYS A 202 -9.06 26.74 13.62
N PRO A 203 -9.23 25.83 14.60
CA PRO A 203 -9.17 24.40 14.32
C PRO A 203 -10.34 23.95 13.44
N ASN A 204 -10.01 23.15 12.44
CA ASN A 204 -11.00 22.49 11.59
C ASN A 204 -11.74 21.40 12.38
N ASP A 205 -13.04 21.27 12.12
CA ASP A 205 -13.93 20.33 12.80
C ASP A 205 -15.06 19.83 11.89
N GLY A 206 -15.72 18.76 12.32
CA GLY A 206 -16.95 18.27 11.71
C GLY A 206 -16.76 17.68 10.33
N ASN A 207 -17.84 17.58 9.58
CA ASN A 207 -17.85 17.03 8.23
C ASN A 207 -17.18 18.01 7.25
N ILE A 208 -16.18 17.52 6.52
CA ILE A 208 -15.42 18.28 5.53
C ILE A 208 -15.47 17.51 4.21
N SER A 209 -16.07 18.10 3.18
CA SER A 209 -16.28 17.45 1.89
C SER A 209 -15.27 17.91 0.85
N VAL A 210 -14.77 16.96 0.06
CA VAL A 210 -13.82 17.17 -1.04
C VAL A 210 -14.39 16.55 -2.31
N ALA A 211 -14.39 17.31 -3.41
CA ALA A 211 -14.88 16.83 -4.70
C ALA A 211 -13.96 15.76 -5.29
N VAL A 212 -14.53 14.79 -6.00
CA VAL A 212 -13.82 13.75 -6.75
C VAL A 212 -14.54 13.52 -8.08
N ASP A 213 -13.77 13.25 -9.15
CA ASP A 213 -14.31 12.92 -10.48
C ASP A 213 -13.82 11.55 -10.93
N THR A 214 -14.64 10.83 -11.70
CA THR A 214 -14.33 9.47 -12.18
C THR A 214 -12.95 9.40 -12.87
N GLY A 215 -12.09 8.52 -12.38
CA GLY A 215 -10.75 8.27 -12.89
C GLY A 215 -9.73 9.38 -12.61
N LYS A 216 -10.12 10.47 -11.93
CA LYS A 216 -9.25 11.61 -11.66
C LYS A 216 -8.70 11.57 -10.23
N PHE A 217 -7.45 11.99 -10.09
CA PHE A 217 -6.84 12.19 -8.78
C PHE A 217 -7.31 13.49 -8.13
N THR A 218 -7.33 13.50 -6.80
CA THR A 218 -7.58 14.68 -5.97
C THR A 218 -6.64 14.64 -4.77
N LEU A 219 -5.94 15.74 -4.52
CA LEU A 219 -5.08 15.91 -3.35
C LEU A 219 -5.95 16.32 -2.16
N THR A 220 -6.04 15.44 -1.19
CA THR A 220 -6.69 15.64 0.11
C THR A 220 -5.72 15.29 1.23
N GLY A 221 -6.21 15.02 2.44
CA GLY A 221 -5.36 14.59 3.53
C GLY A 221 -6.09 14.58 4.86
N ASN A 222 -5.33 14.76 5.94
CA ASN A 222 -5.85 14.95 7.28
C ASN A 222 -6.11 16.44 7.59
N PRO A 223 -7.36 16.92 7.55
CA PRO A 223 -7.69 18.31 7.80
C PRO A 223 -7.90 18.62 9.28
N TYR A 224 -7.64 17.69 10.20
CA TYR A 224 -7.97 17.83 11.61
C TYR A 224 -6.72 18.03 12.48
N PRO A 225 -6.82 18.75 13.61
CA PRO A 225 -5.76 18.86 14.61
C PRO A 225 -5.62 17.58 15.48
N SER A 226 -5.82 16.41 14.87
CA SER A 226 -5.63 15.06 15.44
C SER A 226 -5.26 14.09 14.33
N ALA A 227 -4.83 12.87 14.66
CA ALA A 227 -4.65 11.83 13.65
C ALA A 227 -5.99 11.47 12.98
N LEU A 228 -5.89 11.17 11.68
CA LEU A 228 -6.98 10.64 10.86
C LEU A 228 -6.80 9.14 10.70
N HIS A 229 -7.81 8.35 11.04
CA HIS A 229 -7.87 6.94 10.73
C HIS A 229 -8.18 6.78 9.24
N VAL A 230 -7.13 6.53 8.44
CA VAL A 230 -7.22 6.46 6.97
C VAL A 230 -8.12 5.33 6.53
N ASN A 231 -8.03 4.13 7.13
CA ASN A 231 -8.94 3.03 6.79
C ASN A 231 -10.40 3.39 7.06
N ALA A 232 -10.70 4.07 8.18
CA ALA A 232 -12.07 4.49 8.49
C ALA A 232 -12.61 5.50 7.48
N PHE A 233 -11.76 6.40 6.99
CA PHE A 233 -12.12 7.36 5.94
C PHE A 233 -12.33 6.69 4.57
N LEU A 234 -11.36 5.86 4.15
CA LEU A 234 -11.38 5.18 2.85
C LEU A 234 -12.48 4.13 2.76
N LEU A 235 -12.82 3.46 3.87
CA LEU A 235 -13.85 2.42 3.95
C LEU A 235 -15.21 2.94 4.44
N ASP A 236 -15.39 4.25 4.60
CA ASP A 236 -16.69 4.81 4.99
C ASP A 236 -17.72 4.57 3.87
N ALA A 237 -18.86 3.96 4.21
CA ALA A 237 -19.94 3.67 3.26
C ALA A 237 -20.53 4.92 2.56
N SER A 238 -20.25 6.14 3.05
CA SER A 238 -20.61 7.38 2.34
C SER A 238 -19.54 7.87 1.35
N ASN A 239 -18.36 7.25 1.29
CA ASN A 239 -17.20 7.69 0.50
C ASN A 239 -16.96 6.79 -0.73
N THR A 240 -18.00 6.11 -1.22
CA THR A 240 -17.93 5.22 -2.40
C THR A 240 -17.65 5.95 -3.72
N ALA A 241 -17.63 7.30 -3.70
CA ALA A 241 -17.25 8.11 -4.85
C ALA A 241 -15.74 8.07 -5.14
N CYS A 242 -14.92 7.47 -4.27
CA CYS A 242 -13.50 7.19 -4.52
C CYS A 242 -13.22 5.68 -4.55
N THR A 243 -12.03 5.30 -5.01
CA THR A 243 -11.59 3.89 -5.10
C THR A 243 -11.35 3.22 -3.75
N GLY A 244 -11.35 3.98 -2.64
CA GLY A 244 -10.99 3.46 -1.31
C GLY A 244 -9.49 3.26 -1.13
N ILE A 245 -8.67 3.85 -2.00
CA ILE A 245 -7.21 3.72 -2.05
C ILE A 245 -6.56 5.09 -1.90
N ALA A 246 -5.45 5.16 -1.16
CA ALA A 246 -4.66 6.37 -1.00
C ALA A 246 -3.29 6.24 -1.67
N TYR A 247 -2.81 7.33 -2.26
CA TYR A 247 -1.54 7.38 -2.98
C TYR A 247 -0.65 8.47 -2.39
N TYR A 248 0.60 8.12 -2.08
CA TYR A 248 1.54 8.97 -1.36
C TYR A 248 2.72 9.30 -2.27
N TRP A 249 3.02 10.59 -2.42
CA TRP A 249 4.16 11.01 -3.20
C TRP A 249 5.46 10.61 -2.50
N GLU A 250 6.35 9.98 -3.25
CA GLU A 250 7.70 9.63 -2.85
C GLU A 250 8.68 10.22 -3.87
N GLN A 251 9.88 10.56 -3.42
CA GLN A 251 10.87 11.24 -4.25
C GLN A 251 12.29 10.87 -3.86
N ASP A 252 13.20 10.99 -4.83
CA ASP A 252 14.61 10.75 -4.63
C ASP A 252 15.29 11.98 -4.01
N LYS A 253 15.45 11.95 -2.68
CA LYS A 253 16.04 13.02 -1.87
C LYS A 253 17.56 13.21 -2.08
N THR A 254 18.14 12.54 -3.08
CA THR A 254 19.57 12.72 -3.45
C THR A 254 19.74 13.65 -4.64
N LEU A 255 18.64 13.98 -5.34
CA LEU A 255 18.63 14.78 -6.57
C LEU A 255 18.19 16.20 -6.24
N ASN A 256 19.09 16.98 -5.64
CA ASN A 256 18.88 18.37 -5.21
C ASN A 256 18.70 19.32 -6.42
N THR A 257 17.56 19.25 -7.11
CA THR A 257 17.28 19.99 -8.35
C THR A 257 15.84 20.51 -8.42
N HIS A 258 15.65 21.68 -9.04
CA HIS A 258 14.33 22.18 -9.43
C HIS A 258 13.95 21.79 -10.86
N ASN A 259 14.87 21.19 -11.62
CA ASN A 259 14.60 20.80 -12.99
C ASN A 259 13.76 19.51 -12.99
N ILE A 260 12.52 19.63 -13.43
CA ILE A 260 11.56 18.53 -13.52
C ILE A 260 12.06 17.33 -14.34
N GLY A 261 12.88 17.57 -15.38
CA GLY A 261 13.48 16.52 -16.21
C GLY A 261 14.55 15.70 -15.49
N GLN A 262 15.06 16.19 -14.37
CA GLN A 262 16.04 15.52 -13.51
C GLN A 262 15.42 15.05 -12.20
N TYR A 263 14.29 15.65 -11.79
CA TYR A 263 13.58 15.28 -10.59
C TYR A 263 13.01 13.88 -10.71
N ARG A 264 13.23 13.04 -9.69
CA ARG A 264 12.71 11.67 -9.65
C ARG A 264 11.71 11.50 -8.52
N GLY A 265 10.54 10.98 -8.86
CA GLY A 265 9.51 10.65 -7.88
C GLY A 265 8.38 9.84 -8.49
N GLY A 266 7.45 9.44 -7.64
CA GLY A 266 6.27 8.67 -8.02
C GLY A 266 5.33 8.52 -6.84
N TYR A 267 4.25 7.76 -7.04
CA TYR A 267 3.27 7.52 -6.00
C TYR A 267 3.36 6.09 -5.49
N GLY A 268 3.56 5.93 -4.18
CA GLY A 268 3.32 4.68 -3.48
C GLY A 268 1.82 4.50 -3.23
N THR A 269 1.37 3.27 -3.13
CA THR A 269 -0.05 2.89 -3.13
C THR A 269 -0.40 2.19 -1.83
N TYR A 270 -1.42 2.69 -1.14
CA TYR A 270 -1.92 2.14 0.12
C TYR A 270 -3.35 1.62 -0.03
N SER A 271 -3.53 0.33 0.28
CA SER A 271 -4.82 -0.33 0.39
C SER A 271 -5.18 -0.59 1.86
N PRO A 272 -6.34 -0.11 2.36
CA PRO A 272 -6.71 -0.29 3.76
C PRO A 272 -7.15 -1.72 4.10
N VAL A 273 -7.63 -2.50 3.12
CA VAL A 273 -8.15 -3.88 3.22
C VAL A 273 -9.35 -4.05 4.16
N SER A 274 -9.21 -3.70 5.43
CA SER A 274 -10.28 -3.67 6.42
C SER A 274 -10.01 -2.59 7.48
N LEU A 275 -11.05 -2.23 8.24
CA LEU A 275 -10.94 -1.21 9.29
C LEU A 275 -9.85 -1.54 10.33
N GLY A 276 -9.75 -2.81 10.71
CA GLY A 276 -8.83 -3.30 11.73
C GLY A 276 -7.40 -3.52 11.25
N SER A 277 -7.19 -3.69 9.94
CA SER A 277 -5.89 -4.08 9.39
C SER A 277 -4.83 -2.96 9.49
N SER A 278 -3.57 -3.32 9.29
CA SER A 278 -2.46 -2.36 9.10
C SER A 278 -2.36 -1.84 7.66
N GLY A 279 -3.21 -2.36 6.76
CA GLY A 279 -3.18 -2.14 5.32
C GLY A 279 -2.01 -2.79 4.60
N ILE A 280 -1.93 -2.57 3.30
CA ILE A 280 -0.84 -2.98 2.41
C ILE A 280 -0.29 -1.74 1.73
N TYR A 281 1.04 -1.60 1.71
CA TYR A 281 1.74 -0.53 1.03
C TYR A 281 2.68 -1.08 -0.03
N VAL A 282 2.53 -0.58 -1.25
CA VAL A 282 3.43 -0.81 -2.38
C VAL A 282 4.19 0.47 -2.68
N SER A 283 5.52 0.37 -2.77
CA SER A 283 6.41 1.50 -3.00
C SER A 283 6.22 2.15 -4.38
N ALA A 284 6.56 3.43 -4.50
CA ALA A 284 6.50 4.14 -5.77
C ALA A 284 7.53 3.60 -6.79
N THR A 285 7.19 3.63 -8.07
CA THR A 285 8.19 3.63 -9.15
C THR A 285 8.67 5.06 -9.39
N PHE A 286 9.97 5.31 -9.29
CA PHE A 286 10.55 6.65 -9.49
C PHE A 286 10.77 6.96 -10.96
N ASN A 287 10.09 7.99 -11.44
CA ASN A 287 10.14 8.44 -12.82
C ASN A 287 10.63 9.88 -12.92
N THR A 288 11.11 10.27 -14.09
CA THR A 288 11.35 11.69 -14.44
C THR A 288 10.27 12.20 -15.38
N TYR A 289 10.08 13.52 -15.44
CA TYR A 289 9.01 14.15 -16.21
C TYR A 289 9.51 15.33 -17.04
N ASN A 290 8.92 15.54 -18.20
CA ASN A 290 9.16 16.73 -19.01
C ASN A 290 8.47 17.97 -18.40
N PRO A 291 8.86 19.20 -18.82
CA PRO A 291 8.22 20.43 -18.32
C PRO A 291 6.71 20.55 -18.54
N ASP A 292 6.16 19.81 -19.51
CA ASP A 292 4.72 19.72 -19.75
C ASP A 292 4.00 18.69 -18.87
N GLY A 293 4.74 18.01 -17.98
CA GLY A 293 4.24 16.96 -17.09
C GLY A 293 4.14 15.58 -17.73
N SER A 294 4.50 15.43 -19.01
CA SER A 294 4.58 14.12 -19.65
C SER A 294 5.76 13.30 -19.10
N LEU A 295 5.65 11.98 -19.13
CA LEU A 295 6.70 11.07 -18.68
C LEU A 295 7.95 11.23 -19.56
N ASN A 296 9.13 11.34 -18.93
CA ASN A 296 10.42 11.36 -19.63
C ASN A 296 11.08 9.97 -19.56
N THR A 297 11.47 9.54 -18.36
CA THR A 297 12.03 8.19 -18.14
C THR A 297 11.33 7.45 -17.02
N THR A 298 11.14 6.15 -17.22
CA THR A 298 10.76 5.20 -16.18
C THR A 298 12.00 4.76 -15.41
N GLY A 299 11.88 4.62 -14.10
CA GLY A 299 13.00 4.23 -13.25
C GLY A 299 12.68 3.09 -12.30
N THR A 300 13.50 2.97 -11.25
CA THR A 300 13.39 1.88 -10.28
C THR A 300 12.28 2.14 -9.27
N SER A 301 11.73 1.06 -8.71
CA SER A 301 10.99 1.14 -7.46
C SER A 301 11.84 1.78 -6.36
N SER A 302 11.23 2.59 -5.50
CA SER A 302 11.92 3.18 -4.34
C SER A 302 12.29 2.13 -3.29
N GLY A 303 11.55 1.01 -3.26
CA GLY A 303 11.67 -0.03 -2.24
C GLY A 303 11.24 0.40 -0.84
N GLN A 304 10.65 1.59 -0.70
CA GLN A 304 10.27 2.14 0.59
C GLN A 304 8.93 1.58 1.10
N THR A 305 8.81 1.43 2.40
CA THR A 305 7.53 1.03 3.03
C THR A 305 7.20 1.96 4.19
N TYR A 306 5.94 2.36 4.28
CA TYR A 306 5.46 3.30 5.28
C TYR A 306 4.16 2.80 5.91
N PRO A 307 3.99 2.92 7.23
CA PRO A 307 2.71 2.69 7.86
C PRO A 307 1.74 3.84 7.55
N ARG A 308 0.53 3.52 7.05
CA ARG A 308 -0.45 4.55 6.61
C ARG A 308 -1.85 4.38 7.21
N LYS A 309 -2.02 3.52 8.23
CA LYS A 309 -3.32 3.33 8.89
C LYS A 309 -3.83 4.61 9.52
N TYR A 310 -2.92 5.38 10.12
CA TYR A 310 -3.18 6.70 10.66
C TYR A 310 -2.36 7.74 9.91
N ALA A 311 -3.01 8.78 9.41
CA ALA A 311 -2.33 9.94 8.88
C ALA A 311 -2.10 10.92 10.05
N PRO A 312 -0.86 11.32 10.34
CA PRO A 312 -0.58 12.32 11.36
C PRO A 312 -1.18 13.68 10.96
N VAL A 313 -1.15 14.62 11.90
CA VAL A 313 -1.71 15.96 11.67
C VAL A 313 -1.05 16.57 10.45
N GLY A 314 -1.82 17.14 9.55
CA GLY A 314 -1.26 17.85 8.40
C GLY A 314 -0.92 16.97 7.19
N GLN A 315 -0.93 15.63 7.27
CA GLN A 315 -0.46 14.82 6.14
C GLN A 315 -1.44 14.84 4.96
N GLY A 316 -0.91 15.12 3.77
CA GLY A 316 -1.62 15.06 2.49
C GLY A 316 -1.41 13.74 1.75
N PHE A 317 -2.40 13.33 0.96
CA PHE A 317 -2.34 12.18 0.06
C PHE A 317 -3.34 12.33 -1.09
N MET A 318 -3.07 11.64 -2.19
CA MET A 318 -3.96 11.59 -3.34
C MET A 318 -5.00 10.48 -3.16
N ILE A 319 -6.22 10.71 -3.65
CA ILE A 319 -7.25 9.69 -3.85
C ILE A 319 -7.74 9.74 -5.30
N GLN A 320 -8.24 8.63 -5.83
CA GLN A 320 -8.84 8.59 -7.16
C GLN A 320 -10.37 8.48 -7.06
N GLY A 321 -11.09 9.28 -7.85
CA GLY A 321 -12.55 9.19 -7.95
C GLY A 321 -12.99 7.93 -8.71
N ASN A 322 -13.98 7.24 -8.17
CA ASN A 322 -14.70 6.14 -8.82
C ASN A 322 -15.96 6.65 -9.55
N SER A 323 -16.56 7.73 -9.02
CA SER A 323 -17.71 8.41 -9.63
C SER A 323 -17.61 9.90 -9.37
N ASN A 324 -18.16 10.75 -10.26
CA ASN A 324 -18.32 12.18 -9.98
C ASN A 324 -19.13 12.39 -8.69
N GLY A 325 -18.59 13.13 -7.73
CA GLY A 325 -19.23 13.35 -6.44
C GLY A 325 -18.29 13.97 -5.41
N THR A 326 -18.50 13.59 -4.15
CA THR A 326 -17.69 14.07 -3.03
C THR A 326 -17.38 12.94 -2.07
N VAL A 327 -16.18 12.95 -1.51
CA VAL A 327 -15.84 12.22 -0.28
C VAL A 327 -15.96 13.16 0.91
N THR A 328 -16.30 12.63 2.09
CA THR A 328 -16.45 13.41 3.31
C THR A 328 -15.57 12.85 4.41
N LEU A 329 -14.67 13.68 4.93
CA LEU A 329 -13.95 13.44 6.17
C LEU A 329 -14.88 13.80 7.33
N LYS A 330 -14.92 12.97 8.37
CA LYS A 330 -15.81 13.12 9.53
C LYS A 330 -15.03 13.02 10.83
N ASN A 331 -15.60 13.57 11.90
CA ASN A 331 -15.04 13.36 13.24
C ASN A 331 -15.00 11.89 13.68
N THR A 332 -15.87 11.03 13.14
CA THR A 332 -15.81 9.58 13.36
C THR A 332 -14.59 8.92 12.74
N HIS A 333 -13.88 9.59 11.85
CA HIS A 333 -12.59 9.15 11.31
C HIS A 333 -11.41 9.64 12.15
N ARG A 334 -11.62 10.52 13.14
CA ARG A 334 -10.56 11.03 13.99
C ARG A 334 -10.27 10.04 15.10
N THR A 335 -8.99 9.93 15.45
CA THR A 335 -8.54 9.14 16.58
C THR A 335 -7.35 9.82 17.23
N TYR A 336 -7.10 9.50 18.49
CA TYR A 336 -5.84 9.90 19.11
C TYR A 336 -4.79 8.83 18.80
N TYR A 337 -3.85 9.19 17.92
CA TYR A 337 -2.70 8.33 17.60
C TYR A 337 -1.49 9.20 17.30
N LYS A 338 -0.39 9.02 18.03
CA LYS A 338 0.83 9.82 17.86
C LYS A 338 1.55 9.44 16.57
N GLU A 339 2.20 10.40 15.94
CA GLU A 339 3.04 10.14 14.77
C GLU A 339 4.24 9.26 15.14
N SER A 340 4.74 9.37 16.36
CA SER A 340 5.77 8.50 16.91
C SER A 340 5.33 7.04 17.12
N GLY A 341 4.06 6.71 16.87
CA GLY A 341 3.53 5.35 16.90
C GLY A 341 3.92 4.51 15.68
N SER A 342 3.73 3.19 15.77
CA SER A 342 4.12 2.22 14.72
C SER A 342 3.23 2.23 13.46
N LEU A 343 2.07 2.88 13.50
CA LEU A 343 1.04 2.85 12.46
C LEU A 343 0.79 4.22 11.79
N SER A 344 1.62 5.21 12.09
CA SER A 344 1.53 6.58 11.59
C SER A 344 2.90 7.07 11.20
N ASP A 345 3.04 7.73 10.06
CA ASP A 345 4.31 8.35 9.67
C ASP A 345 4.09 9.46 8.62
N PHE A 346 4.70 10.65 8.79
CA PHE A 346 4.63 11.72 7.81
C PHE A 346 5.44 11.43 6.52
N GLU A 347 6.50 10.60 6.59
CA GLU A 347 7.40 10.06 5.51
C GLU A 347 8.85 9.88 6.03
N ARG A 348 9.02 9.50 7.30
CA ARG A 348 10.25 8.96 7.86
C ARG A 348 10.28 7.46 7.57
N MET A 349 11.47 6.90 7.35
CA MET A 349 11.59 5.44 7.34
C MET A 349 11.24 4.94 8.74
N ALA A 350 10.25 4.04 8.83
CA ALA A 350 9.93 3.40 10.09
C ALA A 350 11.18 2.64 10.57
N LEU A 351 11.75 3.05 11.70
CA LEU A 351 12.50 2.10 12.51
C LEU A 351 11.46 1.10 13.01
N ALA A 352 11.69 -0.19 12.79
CA ALA A 352 10.81 -1.26 13.23
C ALA A 352 10.57 -1.17 14.74
N VAL A 353 9.52 -0.45 15.15
CA VAL A 353 8.98 -0.53 16.51
C VAL A 353 8.13 -1.79 16.50
N GLN A 354 8.65 -2.85 17.11
CA GLN A 354 7.86 -4.04 17.44
C GLN A 354 6.78 -3.66 18.46
N ASP A 355 5.67 -3.11 17.98
CA ASP A 355 4.40 -3.20 18.71
C ASP A 355 3.63 -4.40 18.16
N SER A 356 3.87 -5.55 18.79
CA SER A 356 3.28 -6.84 18.43
C SER A 356 1.78 -6.96 18.74
N THR A 357 1.17 -5.92 19.34
CA THR A 357 -0.25 -5.95 19.74
C THR A 357 -1.17 -5.08 18.88
N ALA A 358 -0.61 -4.13 18.11
CA ALA A 358 -1.39 -3.15 17.34
C ALA A 358 -1.61 -3.52 15.86
N LEU A 359 -0.84 -4.48 15.33
CA LEU A 359 -0.88 -4.85 13.92
C LEU A 359 -1.84 -6.03 13.73
N GLN A 360 -2.88 -5.85 12.92
CA GLN A 360 -3.56 -6.95 12.23
C GLN A 360 -2.94 -7.01 10.83
N PRO A 361 -1.76 -7.62 10.68
CA PRO A 361 -1.05 -7.70 9.41
C PRO A 361 -1.87 -8.51 8.41
N VAL A 362 -1.97 -8.00 7.18
CA VAL A 362 -2.66 -8.68 6.09
C VAL A 362 -1.77 -9.78 5.55
N SER A 363 -2.32 -10.97 5.29
CA SER A 363 -1.57 -12.04 4.61
C SER A 363 -1.34 -11.64 3.15
N HIS A 364 -0.09 -11.51 2.73
CA HIS A 364 0.26 -11.14 1.37
C HIS A 364 1.73 -11.45 1.07
N PHE A 365 2.10 -11.42 -0.20
CA PHE A 365 3.50 -11.27 -0.59
C PHE A 365 3.65 -10.12 -1.58
N LYS A 366 4.86 -9.58 -1.69
CA LYS A 366 5.21 -8.61 -2.72
C LYS A 366 5.86 -9.31 -3.90
N LEU A 367 5.56 -8.86 -5.12
CA LEU A 367 6.16 -9.34 -6.36
C LEU A 367 6.95 -8.19 -6.99
N ASN A 368 8.26 -8.36 -7.12
CA ASN A 368 9.09 -7.42 -7.86
C ASN A 368 9.28 -7.92 -9.29
N ILE A 369 9.11 -6.99 -10.23
CA ILE A 369 9.24 -7.22 -11.67
C ILE A 369 10.20 -6.16 -12.21
N MET A 370 11.30 -6.61 -12.81
CA MET A 370 12.37 -5.74 -13.30
C MET A 370 12.61 -5.99 -14.78
N LEU A 371 12.75 -4.91 -15.56
CA LEU A 371 13.17 -4.94 -16.95
C LEU A 371 14.65 -4.58 -17.06
N GLU A 372 15.31 -5.07 -18.10
CA GLU A 372 16.74 -4.84 -18.37
C GLU A 372 17.10 -3.35 -18.50
N ASN A 373 16.15 -2.52 -18.97
CA ASN A 373 16.33 -1.07 -19.07
C ASN A 373 16.34 -0.35 -17.70
N GLY A 374 16.21 -1.07 -16.59
CA GLY A 374 16.19 -0.55 -15.22
C GLY A 374 14.81 -0.16 -14.69
N SER A 375 13.77 -0.22 -15.53
CA SER A 375 12.39 -0.04 -15.06
C SER A 375 11.99 -1.18 -14.14
N SER A 376 11.30 -0.85 -13.05
CA SER A 376 10.77 -1.88 -12.16
C SER A 376 9.47 -1.49 -11.49
N ARG A 377 8.66 -2.50 -11.21
CA ARG A 377 7.41 -2.41 -10.49
C ARG A 377 7.43 -3.37 -9.31
N GLN A 378 6.98 -2.88 -8.17
CA GLN A 378 6.57 -3.73 -7.05
C GLN A 378 5.04 -3.85 -7.09
N LEU A 379 4.54 -5.06 -6.90
CA LEU A 379 3.12 -5.38 -6.76
C LEU A 379 2.90 -6.11 -5.44
N ALA A 380 1.65 -6.21 -4.97
CA ALA A 380 1.31 -7.05 -3.81
C ALA A 380 0.07 -7.91 -4.07
N LEU A 381 0.18 -9.21 -3.83
CA LEU A 381 -0.95 -10.14 -3.90
C LEU A 381 -1.38 -10.49 -2.47
N ALA A 382 -2.60 -10.10 -2.11
CA ALA A 382 -3.17 -10.27 -0.78
C ALA A 382 -4.10 -11.48 -0.72
N PHE A 383 -4.05 -12.23 0.38
CA PHE A 383 -4.89 -13.39 0.62
C PHE A 383 -5.97 -13.04 1.64
N ILE A 384 -7.17 -12.76 1.15
CA ILE A 384 -8.29 -12.24 1.92
C ILE A 384 -9.50 -13.15 1.64
N PRO A 385 -10.01 -13.90 2.64
CA PRO A 385 -11.12 -14.85 2.42
C PRO A 385 -12.38 -14.23 1.82
N GLU A 386 -12.62 -12.94 2.07
CA GLU A 386 -13.77 -12.21 1.55
C GLU A 386 -13.56 -11.61 0.15
N ALA A 387 -12.36 -11.69 -0.42
CA ALA A 387 -12.07 -11.13 -1.75
C ALA A 387 -12.70 -11.95 -2.88
N THR A 388 -13.15 -11.25 -3.91
CA THR A 388 -13.81 -11.82 -5.10
C THR A 388 -12.81 -12.03 -6.23
N ASP A 389 -13.28 -12.50 -7.40
CA ASP A 389 -12.49 -12.48 -8.64
C ASP A 389 -12.63 -11.14 -9.39
N GLY A 390 -13.49 -10.24 -8.88
CA GLY A 390 -13.72 -8.91 -9.43
C GLY A 390 -12.97 -7.85 -8.65
N VAL A 391 -13.35 -6.58 -8.86
CA VAL A 391 -12.75 -5.46 -8.14
C VAL A 391 -13.41 -5.29 -6.78
N ASP A 392 -12.62 -5.41 -5.72
CA ASP A 392 -13.01 -5.23 -4.34
C ASP A 392 -12.57 -3.86 -3.82
N TRP A 393 -13.57 -3.04 -3.49
CA TRP A 393 -13.35 -1.68 -3.03
C TRP A 393 -12.56 -1.62 -1.71
N GLY A 394 -11.50 -0.81 -1.71
CA GLY A 394 -10.58 -0.69 -0.56
C GLY A 394 -9.64 -1.89 -0.36
N ILE A 395 -9.63 -2.85 -1.29
CA ILE A 395 -8.68 -3.96 -1.33
C ILE A 395 -7.82 -3.83 -2.59
N ASP A 396 -8.45 -3.88 -3.77
CA ASP A 396 -7.74 -3.81 -5.04
C ASP A 396 -7.35 -2.37 -5.34
N ALA A 397 -6.06 -2.17 -5.60
CA ALA A 397 -5.51 -0.84 -5.79
C ALA A 397 -5.12 -0.60 -7.25
N PRO A 398 -5.83 0.28 -8.00
CA PRO A 398 -5.44 0.64 -9.36
C PRO A 398 -4.02 1.23 -9.39
N LEU A 399 -3.32 1.05 -10.51
CA LEU A 399 -2.02 1.70 -10.70
C LEU A 399 -2.13 3.23 -10.54
N ALA A 400 -1.17 3.83 -9.85
CA ALA A 400 -1.11 5.29 -9.72
C ALA A 400 -0.76 5.99 -11.06
N ALA A 401 0.00 5.31 -11.91
CA ALA A 401 0.39 5.77 -13.23
C ALA A 401 0.63 4.58 -14.16
N ASP A 402 0.12 4.70 -15.39
CA ASP A 402 0.41 3.77 -16.49
C ASP A 402 1.73 4.15 -17.16
N LEU A 403 2.69 3.22 -17.24
CA LEU A 403 4.03 3.47 -17.78
C LEU A 403 4.27 2.69 -19.10
N PRO A 404 5.15 3.17 -20.00
CA PRO A 404 5.49 2.47 -21.25
C PRO A 404 6.17 1.11 -21.04
N ASP A 405 7.06 1.04 -20.04
CA ASP A 405 7.72 -0.17 -19.56
C ASP A 405 7.21 -0.44 -18.15
N ASP A 406 6.44 -1.52 -17.98
CA ASP A 406 5.57 -1.66 -16.81
C ASP A 406 5.18 -3.12 -16.52
N ALA A 407 4.66 -3.37 -15.32
CA ALA A 407 3.97 -4.60 -14.95
C ALA A 407 2.80 -4.31 -13.99
N TYR A 408 1.80 -5.20 -13.97
CA TYR A 408 0.60 -5.04 -13.15
C TYR A 408 -0.16 -6.36 -13.02
N PHE A 409 -1.01 -6.43 -11.99
CA PHE A 409 -2.10 -7.40 -11.94
C PHE A 409 -3.24 -6.97 -12.87
N LEU A 410 -3.96 -7.95 -13.43
CA LEU A 410 -5.04 -7.69 -14.38
C LEU A 410 -6.39 -8.17 -13.84
N ILE A 411 -7.25 -7.23 -13.43
CA ILE A 411 -8.60 -7.49 -12.95
C ILE A 411 -9.59 -6.84 -13.93
N ASN A 412 -10.47 -7.62 -14.55
CA ASN A 412 -11.42 -7.15 -15.57
C ASN A 412 -10.76 -6.25 -16.64
N ASP A 413 -9.63 -6.70 -17.18
CA ASP A 413 -8.81 -6.00 -18.19
C ASP A 413 -8.21 -4.65 -17.77
N ASN A 414 -8.27 -4.30 -16.47
CA ASN A 414 -7.68 -3.07 -15.93
C ASN A 414 -6.44 -3.37 -15.05
N PRO A 415 -5.45 -2.46 -15.01
CA PRO A 415 -4.19 -2.69 -14.32
C PRO A 415 -4.22 -2.29 -12.83
N TYR A 416 -3.74 -3.18 -11.96
CA TYR A 416 -3.69 -3.01 -10.50
C TYR A 416 -2.28 -3.21 -9.93
N ALA A 417 -1.96 -2.41 -8.90
CA ALA A 417 -0.75 -2.53 -8.09
C ALA A 417 -0.91 -3.55 -6.96
N ILE A 418 -2.12 -3.66 -6.41
CA ILE A 418 -2.48 -4.58 -5.34
C ILE A 418 -3.74 -5.32 -5.79
N GLU A 419 -3.72 -6.65 -5.71
CA GLU A 419 -4.87 -7.52 -5.95
C GLU A 419 -5.14 -8.36 -4.69
N GLY A 420 -6.40 -8.45 -4.27
CA GLY A 420 -6.86 -9.36 -3.22
C GLY A 420 -7.52 -10.60 -3.80
N ILE A 421 -7.23 -11.76 -3.22
CA ILE A 421 -7.86 -13.03 -3.61
C ILE A 421 -8.26 -13.85 -2.39
N ASP A 422 -9.37 -14.57 -2.47
CA ASP A 422 -9.56 -15.74 -1.63
C ASP A 422 -8.59 -16.85 -2.10
N PHE A 423 -7.77 -17.34 -1.19
CA PHE A 423 -6.70 -18.27 -1.54
C PHE A 423 -7.28 -19.59 -2.03
N ASN A 424 -6.84 -20.01 -3.22
CA ASN A 424 -7.09 -21.33 -3.75
C ASN A 424 -5.83 -21.84 -4.45
N ILE A 425 -5.45 -23.07 -4.16
CA ILE A 425 -4.26 -23.71 -4.77
C ILE A 425 -4.32 -23.74 -6.31
N ASN A 426 -5.52 -23.70 -6.89
CA ASN A 426 -5.75 -23.68 -8.34
C ASN A 426 -5.92 -22.26 -8.90
N LYS A 427 -5.85 -21.21 -8.07
CA LYS A 427 -6.00 -19.83 -8.53
C LYS A 427 -4.83 -19.47 -9.44
N ARG A 428 -5.16 -18.77 -10.52
CA ARG A 428 -4.22 -18.22 -11.49
C ARG A 428 -4.46 -16.73 -11.55
N VAL A 429 -3.49 -15.95 -11.10
CA VAL A 429 -3.58 -14.50 -11.04
C VAL A 429 -2.80 -13.91 -12.20
N LYS A 430 -3.48 -13.16 -13.06
CA LYS A 430 -2.88 -12.65 -14.30
C LYS A 430 -1.90 -11.54 -14.02
N VAL A 431 -0.71 -11.62 -14.63
CA VAL A 431 0.31 -10.57 -14.57
C VAL A 431 0.54 -10.04 -15.98
N GLY A 432 0.12 -8.80 -16.21
CA GLY A 432 0.40 -8.08 -17.44
C GLY A 432 1.77 -7.41 -17.38
N VAL A 433 2.48 -7.44 -18.50
CA VAL A 433 3.78 -6.77 -18.66
C VAL A 433 3.81 -5.96 -19.95
N LYS A 434 4.34 -4.74 -19.88
CA LYS A 434 4.59 -3.85 -21.03
C LYS A 434 6.08 -3.67 -21.22
N SER A 435 6.54 -3.76 -22.47
CA SER A 435 7.89 -3.35 -22.82
C SER A 435 7.91 -2.55 -24.12
N SER A 436 8.64 -1.44 -24.14
CA SER A 436 8.81 -0.55 -25.28
C SER A 436 9.79 -1.10 -26.33
N ALA A 437 10.61 -2.09 -25.96
CA ALA A 437 11.63 -2.71 -26.81
C ALA A 437 11.75 -4.22 -26.51
N LEU A 438 12.62 -4.91 -27.25
CA LEU A 438 13.07 -6.24 -26.85
C LEU A 438 13.83 -6.11 -25.51
N SER A 439 13.43 -6.84 -24.48
CA SER A 439 14.02 -6.71 -23.14
C SER A 439 13.92 -8.01 -22.35
N ALA A 440 14.93 -8.30 -21.52
CA ALA A 440 14.80 -9.32 -20.48
C ALA A 440 13.95 -8.81 -19.31
N ILE A 441 13.08 -9.67 -18.78
CA ILE A 441 12.29 -9.44 -17.56
C ILE A 441 12.69 -10.42 -16.48
N LYS A 442 12.68 -9.97 -15.23
CA LYS A 442 12.95 -10.76 -14.03
C LYS A 442 11.81 -10.63 -13.03
N PHE A 443 11.31 -11.76 -12.53
CA PHE A 443 10.29 -11.88 -11.49
C PHE A 443 10.88 -12.50 -10.22
N TYR A 444 10.59 -11.93 -9.04
CA TYR A 444 10.97 -12.53 -7.75
C TYR A 444 10.14 -11.96 -6.59
N ILE A 445 10.05 -12.70 -5.49
CA ILE A 445 9.36 -12.28 -4.26
C ILE A 445 10.38 -11.73 -3.25
N PRO A 446 10.44 -10.40 -3.01
CA PRO A 446 11.34 -9.85 -1.99
C PRO A 446 10.85 -10.07 -0.55
N GLU A 447 9.52 -10.13 -0.33
CA GLU A 447 8.91 -10.10 1.00
C GLU A 447 7.62 -10.93 1.04
N ILE A 448 7.43 -11.67 2.14
CA ILE A 448 6.23 -12.48 2.43
C ILE A 448 5.76 -12.15 3.85
N TYR A 449 4.45 -11.92 4.02
CA TYR A 449 3.82 -11.58 5.28
C TYR A 449 2.68 -12.55 5.58
N ASN A 450 2.77 -13.29 6.70
CA ASN A 450 1.73 -14.20 7.21
C ASN A 450 1.11 -15.13 6.16
N PHE A 451 1.91 -15.64 5.26
CA PHE A 451 1.52 -16.65 4.29
C PHE A 451 2.22 -17.97 4.64
N ASP A 452 1.62 -19.10 4.24
CA ASP A 452 2.16 -20.42 4.55
C ASP A 452 3.64 -20.52 4.11
N PRO A 453 4.56 -20.87 5.04
CA PRO A 453 5.98 -21.00 4.75
C PRO A 453 6.29 -22.10 3.71
N GLU A 454 5.44 -23.11 3.58
CA GLU A 454 5.64 -24.28 2.71
C GLU A 454 4.90 -24.15 1.37
N GLN A 455 3.95 -23.23 1.25
CA GLN A 455 3.16 -23.04 0.03
C GLN A 455 4.03 -22.48 -1.11
N PRO A 456 4.29 -23.24 -2.19
CA PRO A 456 5.06 -22.74 -3.31
C PRO A 456 4.31 -21.64 -4.08
N VAL A 457 5.08 -20.77 -4.74
CA VAL A 457 4.56 -19.71 -5.62
C VAL A 457 5.35 -19.74 -6.91
N TYR A 458 4.66 -19.82 -8.03
CA TYR A 458 5.25 -19.92 -9.36
C TYR A 458 4.81 -18.77 -10.26
N ILE A 459 5.66 -18.43 -11.23
CA ILE A 459 5.22 -17.82 -12.48
C ILE A 459 4.99 -18.94 -13.50
N TYR A 460 3.77 -19.02 -14.01
CA TYR A 460 3.45 -19.79 -15.21
C TYR A 460 3.72 -18.92 -16.44
N ASP A 461 4.52 -19.40 -17.39
CA ASP A 461 4.74 -18.77 -18.69
C ASP A 461 3.97 -19.54 -19.78
N ALA A 462 2.94 -18.90 -20.35
CA ALA A 462 2.12 -19.48 -21.40
C ALA A 462 2.85 -19.67 -22.74
N LEU A 463 4.02 -19.03 -22.93
CA LEU A 463 4.81 -19.16 -24.16
C LEU A 463 5.35 -20.58 -24.35
N ASP A 464 5.84 -21.20 -23.28
CA ASP A 464 6.40 -22.56 -23.28
C ASP A 464 5.66 -23.53 -22.34
N GLN A 465 4.60 -23.04 -21.68
CA GLN A 465 3.73 -23.78 -20.76
C GLN A 465 4.47 -24.32 -19.53
N SER A 466 5.49 -23.60 -19.07
CA SER A 466 6.31 -24.00 -17.93
C SER A 466 6.01 -23.19 -16.66
N TYR A 467 6.43 -23.74 -15.51
CA TYR A 467 6.22 -23.14 -14.19
C TYR A 467 7.59 -22.92 -13.54
N HIS A 468 7.80 -21.73 -13.00
CA HIS A 468 9.06 -21.31 -12.41
C HIS A 468 8.85 -20.86 -10.98
N ASP A 469 9.54 -21.50 -10.02
CA ASP A 469 9.45 -21.14 -8.61
C ASP A 469 10.06 -19.74 -8.41
N ILE A 470 9.23 -18.81 -7.92
CA ILE A 470 9.65 -17.43 -7.58
C ILE A 470 9.60 -17.15 -6.09
N ARG A 471 9.27 -18.17 -5.29
CA ARG A 471 9.32 -18.10 -3.82
C ARG A 471 10.76 -18.28 -3.34
N ASN A 472 11.45 -19.28 -3.87
CA ASN A 472 12.81 -19.62 -3.43
C ASN A 472 13.89 -19.18 -4.43
N ASP A 473 13.49 -18.79 -5.65
CA ASP A 473 14.39 -18.36 -6.72
C ASP A 473 13.76 -17.18 -7.48
N PHE A 474 14.33 -16.80 -8.61
CA PHE A 474 13.77 -15.85 -9.56
C PHE A 474 13.48 -16.52 -10.91
N TYR A 475 12.62 -15.87 -11.70
CA TYR A 475 12.37 -16.28 -13.08
C TYR A 475 12.77 -15.16 -14.05
N GLU A 476 13.46 -15.54 -15.13
CA GLU A 476 13.85 -14.63 -16.21
C GLU A 476 13.28 -15.09 -17.56
N ALA A 477 12.75 -14.13 -18.32
CA ALA A 477 12.19 -14.37 -19.64
C ALA A 477 12.56 -13.24 -20.61
N ASN A 478 12.52 -13.51 -21.91
CA ASN A 478 12.67 -12.48 -22.93
C ASN A 478 11.28 -11.98 -23.39
N LEU A 479 11.12 -10.66 -23.44
CA LEU A 479 9.92 -9.98 -23.95
C LEU A 479 10.20 -9.38 -25.33
N THR A 480 9.22 -9.46 -26.21
CA THR A 480 9.15 -8.61 -27.40
C THR A 480 8.52 -7.26 -27.05
N ALA A 481 8.78 -6.24 -27.86
CA ALA A 481 8.10 -4.95 -27.73
C ALA A 481 6.57 -5.12 -27.83
N GLY A 482 5.82 -4.45 -26.95
CA GLY A 482 4.37 -4.52 -26.85
C GLY A 482 3.88 -4.90 -25.45
N VAL A 483 2.65 -5.41 -25.39
CA VAL A 483 1.98 -5.82 -24.15
C VAL A 483 1.83 -7.33 -24.12
N SER A 484 2.35 -7.96 -23.06
CA SER A 484 2.17 -9.37 -22.73
C SER A 484 1.13 -9.50 -21.60
N ALA A 485 -0.16 -9.34 -21.93
CA ALA A 485 -1.24 -9.34 -20.92
C ALA A 485 -1.69 -10.74 -20.47
N GLU A 486 -1.47 -11.77 -21.30
CA GLU A 486 -1.97 -13.13 -21.07
C GLU A 486 -0.84 -14.17 -20.95
N ARG A 487 0.41 -13.72 -20.92
CA ARG A 487 1.58 -14.63 -20.92
C ARG A 487 1.90 -15.16 -19.52
N PHE A 488 1.87 -14.29 -18.51
CA PHE A 488 2.35 -14.63 -17.19
C PHE A 488 1.19 -14.71 -16.19
N GLU A 489 1.21 -15.75 -15.37
CA GLU A 489 0.27 -15.90 -14.27
C GLU A 489 1.02 -16.30 -12.99
N VAL A 490 0.69 -15.68 -11.86
CA VAL A 490 1.07 -16.22 -10.56
C VAL A 490 0.19 -17.43 -10.27
N THR A 491 0.82 -18.54 -9.88
CA THR A 491 0.13 -19.80 -9.55
C THR A 491 0.70 -20.43 -8.28
N PHE A 492 -0.09 -21.29 -7.65
CA PHE A 492 0.26 -21.92 -6.37
C PHE A 492 0.53 -23.43 -6.49
N ALA A 493 0.48 -23.97 -7.71
CA ALA A 493 0.84 -25.35 -8.03
C ALA A 493 1.49 -25.41 -9.41
N SER A 494 2.48 -26.29 -9.58
CA SER A 494 3.20 -26.51 -10.85
C SER A 494 2.45 -27.40 -11.84
N THR A 495 1.24 -27.84 -11.49
CA THR A 495 0.34 -28.62 -12.34
C THR A 495 -1.10 -28.26 -12.00
N ASN A 496 -2.00 -28.22 -12.98
CA ASN A 496 -3.44 -28.11 -12.72
C ASN A 496 -3.93 -29.34 -11.95
N LEU A 497 -4.30 -29.19 -10.67
CA LEU A 497 -4.84 -30.29 -9.85
C LEU A 497 -6.23 -30.78 -10.32
N GLY A 498 -6.82 -30.10 -11.32
CA GLY A 498 -7.99 -30.57 -12.07
C GLY A 498 -7.69 -31.73 -13.03
N ILE A 499 -6.42 -31.95 -13.34
CA ILE A 499 -5.92 -33.26 -13.74
C ILE A 499 -5.30 -33.81 -12.47
N LYS A 500 -6.08 -34.60 -11.72
CA LYS A 500 -5.44 -35.69 -10.98
C LYS A 500 -4.67 -36.49 -12.03
N ASN A 501 -3.37 -36.21 -12.17
CA ASN A 501 -2.44 -37.29 -12.30
C ASN A 501 -2.69 -38.09 -11.02
N GLN A 502 -3.63 -39.04 -11.10
CA GLN A 502 -3.61 -40.17 -10.19
C GLN A 502 -2.16 -40.60 -10.18
N ASP A 503 -1.61 -40.66 -8.97
CA ASP A 503 -0.29 -41.18 -8.68
C ASP A 503 0.12 -42.17 -9.76
N THR A 504 1.21 -41.89 -10.48
CA THR A 504 1.72 -42.78 -11.53
C THR A 504 2.23 -44.12 -10.98
N ASP A 505 1.93 -44.45 -9.72
CA ASP A 505 2.29 -45.69 -9.03
C ASP A 505 1.14 -46.71 -9.02
N ASN A 506 0.34 -46.77 -10.08
CA ASN A 506 -0.76 -47.74 -10.17
C ASN A 506 -0.30 -49.16 -10.58
N PHE A 507 0.92 -49.30 -11.11
CA PHE A 507 1.53 -50.60 -11.35
C PHE A 507 2.68 -50.84 -10.36
N LEU A 508 2.68 -51.99 -9.70
CA LEU A 508 3.81 -52.43 -8.86
C LEU A 508 4.73 -53.30 -9.71
N ILE A 509 5.92 -52.78 -10.04
CA ILE A 509 6.92 -53.45 -10.86
C ILE A 509 8.01 -54.02 -9.96
N THR A 510 8.24 -55.33 -10.02
CA THR A 510 9.26 -56.04 -9.23
C THR A 510 10.03 -57.03 -10.09
N GLN A 511 11.35 -56.96 -10.05
CA GLN A 511 12.22 -57.94 -10.70
C GLN A 511 12.56 -59.06 -9.71
N ASP A 512 12.19 -60.30 -10.04
CA ASP A 512 12.59 -61.50 -9.30
C ASP A 512 13.75 -62.17 -10.03
N ASN A 513 14.97 -61.87 -9.56
CA ASN A 513 16.20 -62.42 -10.14
C ASN A 513 16.37 -63.92 -9.91
N LYS A 514 15.72 -64.50 -8.89
CA LYS A 514 15.83 -65.93 -8.60
C LYS A 514 15.03 -66.77 -9.58
N SER A 515 13.85 -66.28 -9.99
CA SER A 515 13.01 -66.95 -10.99
C SER A 515 13.15 -66.37 -12.40
N HIS A 516 14.06 -65.41 -12.61
CA HIS A 516 14.30 -64.71 -13.87
C HIS A 516 13.02 -64.14 -14.50
N VAL A 517 12.20 -63.46 -13.69
CA VAL A 517 10.97 -62.83 -14.18
C VAL A 517 10.78 -61.42 -13.65
N LEU A 518 10.26 -60.56 -14.53
CA LEU A 518 9.72 -59.26 -14.18
C LEU A 518 8.22 -59.41 -13.91
N ARG A 519 7.81 -59.10 -12.68
CA ARG A 519 6.42 -59.13 -12.24
C ARG A 519 5.86 -57.72 -12.24
N ILE A 520 4.68 -57.56 -12.80
CA ILE A 520 3.98 -56.28 -12.81
C ILE A 520 2.55 -56.53 -12.36
N ALA A 521 2.20 -55.99 -11.20
CA ALA A 521 0.84 -56.05 -10.65
C ALA A 521 0.07 -54.79 -11.02
N ASN A 522 -1.17 -54.96 -11.45
CA ASN A 522 -2.12 -53.91 -11.81
C ASN A 522 -3.38 -54.08 -10.94
N PRO A 523 -3.28 -53.80 -9.62
CA PRO A 523 -4.37 -54.05 -8.67
C PRO A 523 -5.65 -53.29 -9.03
N GLU A 524 -5.53 -52.15 -9.72
CA GLU A 524 -6.65 -51.32 -10.15
C GLU A 524 -7.22 -51.68 -11.53
N MET A 525 -6.68 -52.72 -12.19
CA MET A 525 -7.07 -53.18 -13.53
C MET A 525 -7.10 -52.05 -14.58
N ILE A 526 -6.13 -51.14 -14.51
CA ILE A 526 -6.03 -50.00 -15.42
C ILE A 526 -5.74 -50.50 -16.84
N PRO A 527 -6.51 -50.06 -17.87
CA PRO A 527 -6.20 -50.37 -19.25
C PRO A 527 -4.85 -49.78 -19.66
N TYR A 528 -4.06 -50.57 -20.39
CA TYR A 528 -2.75 -50.16 -20.90
C TYR A 528 -2.61 -50.53 -22.37
N ASP A 529 -1.76 -49.81 -23.08
CA ASP A 529 -1.52 -50.02 -24.51
C ASP A 529 -0.27 -50.88 -24.72
N ALA A 530 0.78 -50.64 -23.93
CA ALA A 530 2.05 -51.34 -24.06
C ALA A 530 2.87 -51.38 -22.76
N VAL A 531 3.63 -52.46 -22.61
CA VAL A 531 4.70 -52.64 -21.63
C VAL A 531 5.98 -52.86 -22.40
N ASN A 532 6.96 -51.99 -22.18
CA ASN A 532 8.24 -52.02 -22.86
C ASN A 532 9.37 -52.20 -21.85
N LEU A 533 10.35 -53.03 -22.19
CA LEU A 533 11.61 -53.18 -21.47
C LEU A 533 12.75 -52.71 -22.36
N TYR A 534 13.56 -51.79 -21.86
CA TYR A 534 14.74 -51.27 -22.55
C TYR A 534 16.01 -51.63 -21.79
N ASP A 535 17.12 -51.83 -22.49
CA ASP A 535 18.44 -51.82 -21.88
C ASP A 535 18.90 -50.38 -21.58
N ILE A 536 20.02 -50.22 -20.87
CA ILE A 536 20.50 -48.90 -20.44
C ILE A 536 20.92 -47.97 -21.58
N SER A 537 21.18 -48.50 -22.79
CA SER A 537 21.46 -47.68 -23.98
C SER A 537 20.19 -47.28 -24.73
N GLY A 538 19.00 -47.65 -24.20
CA GLY A 538 17.70 -47.30 -24.76
C GLY A 538 17.24 -48.22 -25.88
N ARG A 539 17.91 -49.36 -26.12
CA ARG A 539 17.44 -50.35 -27.10
C ARG A 539 16.29 -51.15 -26.48
N LEU A 540 15.21 -51.25 -27.25
CA LEU A 540 14.02 -52.02 -26.88
C LEU A 540 14.33 -53.53 -26.89
N ILE A 541 14.08 -54.19 -25.77
CA ILE A 541 14.35 -55.61 -25.54
C ILE A 541 13.05 -56.42 -25.59
N ILE A 542 12.00 -55.95 -24.90
CA ILE A 542 10.68 -56.59 -24.86
C ILE A 542 9.62 -55.53 -25.14
N ASN A 543 8.63 -55.88 -25.97
CA ASN A 543 7.41 -55.10 -26.17
C ASN A 543 6.22 -56.06 -26.07
N THR A 544 5.25 -55.73 -25.22
CA THR A 544 4.02 -56.51 -25.06
C THR A 544 2.84 -55.56 -24.97
N SER A 545 1.82 -55.81 -25.77
CA SER A 545 0.51 -55.16 -25.66
C SER A 545 -0.49 -56.09 -24.99
N GLY A 546 -1.50 -55.52 -24.32
CA GLY A 546 -2.54 -56.30 -23.66
C GLY A 546 -3.66 -55.41 -23.14
N THR A 547 -4.78 -56.01 -22.71
CA THR A 547 -5.93 -55.25 -22.19
C THR A 547 -6.12 -55.53 -20.69
N GLY A 548 -5.73 -54.57 -19.84
CA GLY A 548 -6.22 -54.43 -18.46
C GLY A 548 -6.12 -55.66 -17.53
N ALA A 549 -5.11 -56.51 -17.67
CA ALA A 549 -4.92 -57.67 -16.80
C ALA A 549 -4.47 -57.24 -15.38
N ALA A 550 -4.91 -57.96 -14.34
CA ALA A 550 -4.57 -57.69 -12.94
C ALA A 550 -3.11 -58.00 -12.57
N TYR A 551 -2.46 -58.88 -13.32
CA TYR A 551 -1.04 -59.20 -13.19
C TYR A 551 -0.48 -59.65 -14.54
N PHE A 552 0.80 -59.40 -14.75
CA PHE A 552 1.55 -59.95 -15.89
C PHE A 552 2.99 -60.24 -15.50
N ILE A 553 3.56 -61.23 -16.19
CA ILE A 553 4.89 -61.76 -15.92
C ILE A 553 5.64 -61.78 -17.26
N LEU A 554 6.80 -61.14 -17.30
CA LEU A 554 7.70 -61.16 -18.44
C LEU A 554 8.95 -61.96 -18.05
N SER A 555 9.38 -62.88 -18.92
CA SER A 555 10.65 -63.58 -18.70
C SER A 555 11.82 -62.62 -18.90
N THR A 556 12.76 -62.63 -17.95
CA THR A 556 14.07 -61.99 -18.08
C THR A 556 15.19 -63.03 -18.22
N GLU A 557 14.84 -64.29 -18.50
CA GLU A 557 15.80 -65.36 -18.75
C GLU A 557 16.60 -65.06 -20.03
N GLY A 558 17.93 -65.21 -19.96
CA GLY A 558 18.84 -64.89 -21.07
C GLY A 558 19.21 -63.41 -21.21
N LEU A 559 18.67 -62.52 -20.38
CA LEU A 559 19.17 -61.14 -20.29
C LEU A 559 20.48 -61.08 -19.51
N SER A 560 21.40 -60.23 -19.95
CA SER A 560 22.68 -59.99 -19.26
C SER A 560 22.49 -59.25 -17.95
N ASP A 561 23.38 -59.49 -16.98
CA ASP A 561 23.44 -58.72 -15.74
C ASP A 561 23.55 -57.22 -16.02
N GLY A 562 22.65 -56.43 -15.47
CA GLY A 562 22.60 -55.01 -15.75
C GLY A 562 21.30 -54.32 -15.35
N ILE A 563 21.27 -53.04 -15.67
CA ILE A 563 20.12 -52.16 -15.45
C ILE A 563 19.23 -52.15 -16.69
N TYR A 564 17.93 -52.28 -16.46
CA TYR A 564 16.91 -52.16 -17.48
C TYR A 564 15.85 -51.13 -17.07
N ILE A 565 15.15 -50.58 -18.04
CA ILE A 565 14.10 -49.58 -17.85
C ILE A 565 12.79 -50.18 -18.32
N VAL A 566 11.83 -50.29 -17.41
CA VAL A 566 10.45 -50.70 -17.69
C VAL A 566 9.63 -49.44 -17.95
N LYS A 567 8.92 -49.40 -19.07
CA LYS A 567 8.01 -48.31 -19.43
C LYS A 567 6.63 -48.87 -19.74
N ILE A 568 5.64 -48.46 -18.96
CA ILE A 568 4.23 -48.84 -19.15
C ILE A 568 3.50 -47.63 -19.72
N LEU A 569 2.88 -47.80 -20.88
CA LEU A 569 2.04 -46.79 -21.51
C LEU A 569 0.58 -47.16 -21.23
N ASN A 570 -0.12 -46.36 -20.41
CA ASN A 570 -1.53 -46.60 -20.17
C ASN A 570 -2.39 -46.06 -21.33
N SER A 571 -3.66 -46.48 -21.42
CA SER A 571 -4.57 -46.08 -22.52
C SER A 571 -4.94 -44.59 -22.53
N ARG A 572 -4.44 -43.81 -21.57
CA ARG A 572 -4.58 -42.35 -21.48
C ARG A 572 -3.27 -41.63 -21.85
N GLN A 573 -2.32 -42.35 -22.45
CA GLN A 573 -0.97 -41.88 -22.77
C GLN A 573 -0.11 -41.46 -21.57
N ALA A 574 -0.50 -41.79 -20.34
CA ALA A 574 0.37 -41.60 -19.19
C ALA A 574 1.45 -42.68 -19.17
N VAL A 575 2.65 -42.30 -18.76
CA VAL A 575 3.85 -43.13 -18.77
C VAL A 575 4.30 -43.40 -17.34
N GLN A 576 4.29 -44.67 -16.91
CA GLN A 576 5.02 -45.09 -15.72
C GLN A 576 6.37 -45.66 -16.14
N THR A 577 7.45 -45.21 -15.50
CA THR A 577 8.81 -45.69 -15.79
C THR A 577 9.49 -46.15 -14.51
N GLN A 578 10.06 -47.36 -14.51
CA GLN A 578 10.83 -47.87 -13.37
C GLN A 578 12.14 -48.53 -13.83
N LYS A 579 13.21 -48.21 -13.11
CA LYS A 579 14.51 -48.85 -13.27
C LYS A 579 14.52 -50.17 -12.49
N ILE A 580 14.95 -51.24 -13.14
CA ILE A 580 15.14 -52.56 -12.51
C ILE A 580 16.57 -53.05 -12.71
N MET A 581 17.02 -53.94 -11.84
CA MET A 581 18.33 -54.60 -11.94
C MET A 581 18.13 -56.09 -12.15
N VAL A 582 18.56 -56.59 -13.31
CA VAL A 582 18.57 -58.02 -13.63
C VAL A 582 19.95 -58.57 -13.28
N THR A 583 20.00 -59.68 -12.55
CA THR A 583 21.27 -60.34 -12.15
C THR A 583 21.13 -61.85 -12.25
N SER A 584 22.22 -62.52 -12.64
CA SER A 584 22.32 -63.99 -12.72
C SER A 584 22.91 -64.61 -11.46
N SER A 585 23.43 -63.79 -10.53
CA SER A 585 23.98 -64.22 -9.25
C SER A 585 22.96 -64.00 -8.12
N VAL A 586 22.47 -65.09 -7.52
CA VAL A 586 21.62 -65.04 -6.34
C VAL A 586 22.52 -64.82 -5.12
N GLN A 587 22.48 -63.64 -4.50
CA GLN A 587 22.95 -63.44 -3.13
C GLN A 587 21.80 -63.54 -2.14
#